data_AF-A0A6A4R870-F1
#
_entry.id   AF-A0A6A4R870-F1
#
_cell.length_a   1.000
_cell.length_b   1.000
_cell.length_c   1.000
_cell.angle_alpha   90.00
_cell.angle_beta   90.00
_cell.angle_gamma   90.00
#
_symmetry.space_group_name_H-M   'P 1'
#
loop_
_entity.id
_entity.type
_entity.pdbx_description
1 polymer ?
#
loop_
_entity_poly.entity_id
_entity_poly.type
_entity_poly.pdbx_seq_one_letter_code
_entity_poly.pdbx_strand_id
1 'polypeptide(L)'
;MNLMQDAPNVVSEDGLRTLLAERHSADVVCRVTPKRTGAQWSGVWTVHCVSPDGETRRLLVTARNNMAAREFKTINGLSSFLAGLGVSIISIPMFEGKVASHTLDDAS
;
A
#
# COMPACT_ATOMS: atom_id res chain seq x y z
N MET A 1 -23.52 -7.58 -23.55
CA MET A 1 -22.64 -8.64 -23.00
C MET A 1 -21.86 -8.04 -21.85
N ASN A 2 -22.09 -8.54 -20.64
CA ASN A 2 -21.35 -8.13 -19.44
C ASN A 2 -19.90 -8.63 -19.58
N LEU A 3 -18.95 -7.71 -19.75
CA LEU A 3 -17.52 -8.01 -19.81
C LEU A 3 -16.75 -7.35 -18.65
N MET A 4 -17.40 -7.21 -17.49
CA MET A 4 -16.69 -6.99 -16.22
C MET A 4 -16.52 -8.35 -15.55
N GLN A 5 -15.62 -9.16 -16.10
CA GLN A 5 -14.95 -10.17 -15.29
C GLN A 5 -14.06 -9.37 -14.33
N ASP A 6 -14.59 -9.10 -13.14
CA ASP A 6 -13.92 -8.44 -12.03
C ASP A 6 -12.62 -9.21 -11.75
N ALA A 7 -11.51 -8.77 -12.36
CA ALA A 7 -10.20 -9.26 -12.00
C ALA A 7 -10.09 -9.04 -10.48
N PRO A 8 -9.60 -10.03 -9.71
CA PRO A 8 -9.61 -9.92 -8.25
C PRO A 8 -8.99 -8.57 -7.87
N ASN A 9 -9.69 -7.82 -7.00
CA ASN A 9 -9.34 -6.45 -6.58
C ASN A 9 -8.05 -6.41 -5.73
N VAL A 10 -6.97 -6.97 -6.30
CA VAL A 10 -5.68 -7.24 -5.68
C VAL A 10 -4.55 -6.90 -6.65
N VAL A 11 -3.35 -6.70 -6.10
CA VAL A 11 -2.15 -6.39 -6.87
C VAL A 11 -0.93 -7.06 -6.22
N SER A 12 -0.01 -7.58 -7.02
CA SER A 12 1.30 -8.05 -6.55
C SER A 12 2.24 -6.88 -6.30
N GLU A 13 3.41 -7.12 -5.69
CA GLU A 13 4.43 -6.07 -5.54
C GLU A 13 4.94 -5.55 -6.90
N ASP A 14 5.23 -6.46 -7.83
CA ASP A 14 5.68 -6.07 -9.18
C ASP A 14 4.60 -5.28 -9.93
N GLY A 15 3.34 -5.73 -9.83
CA GLY A 15 2.21 -5.00 -10.41
C GLY A 15 2.03 -3.60 -9.81
N LEU A 16 2.21 -3.47 -8.49
CA LEU A 16 2.16 -2.17 -7.81
C LEU A 16 3.27 -1.24 -8.32
N ARG A 17 4.49 -1.76 -8.49
CA ARG A 17 5.61 -0.98 -9.02
C ARG A 17 5.33 -0.44 -10.43
N THR A 18 4.78 -1.27 -11.31
CA THR A 18 4.39 -0.85 -12.66
C THR A 18 3.33 0.25 -12.61
N LEU A 19 2.27 0.05 -11.82
CA LEU A 19 1.16 1.01 -11.74
C LEU A 19 1.58 2.36 -11.13
N LEU A 20 2.49 2.35 -10.16
CA LEU A 20 3.06 3.58 -9.60
C LEU A 20 3.81 4.41 -10.65
N ALA A 21 4.52 3.76 -11.58
CA ALA A 21 5.13 4.45 -12.72
C ALA A 21 4.08 5.04 -13.69
N GLU A 22 2.87 4.51 -13.69
CA GLU A 22 1.70 5.00 -14.43
C GLU A 22 0.85 5.98 -13.59
N ARG A 23 1.49 6.73 -12.67
CA ARG A 23 0.86 7.76 -11.83
C ARG A 23 -0.24 7.26 -10.88
N HIS A 24 -0.35 5.95 -10.64
CA HIS A 24 -1.15 5.45 -9.54
C HIS A 24 -0.51 5.83 -8.21
N SER A 25 -1.28 5.67 -7.12
CA SER A 25 -0.79 5.89 -5.76
C SER A 25 -0.79 4.61 -4.92
N ALA A 26 0.10 4.57 -3.94
CA ALA A 26 0.14 3.57 -2.88
C ALA A 26 -0.49 4.15 -1.61
N ASP A 27 -1.75 3.81 -1.38
CA ASP A 27 -2.50 4.16 -0.18
C ASP A 27 -2.17 3.20 0.96
N VAL A 28 -1.52 3.72 2.00
CA VAL A 28 -1.29 3.02 3.26
C VAL A 28 -2.51 3.20 4.14
N VAL A 29 -3.14 2.11 4.55
CA VAL A 29 -4.29 2.11 5.47
C VAL A 29 -3.87 1.53 6.81
N CYS A 30 -4.07 2.28 7.90
CA CYS A 30 -3.89 1.75 9.25
C CYS A 30 -5.10 0.89 9.63
N ARG A 31 -4.88 -0.41 9.83
CA ARG A 31 -5.90 -1.40 10.19
C ARG A 31 -6.00 -1.63 11.69
N VAL A 32 -4.92 -1.39 12.43
CA VAL A 32 -4.89 -1.48 13.89
C VAL A 32 -4.01 -0.35 14.41
N THR A 33 -4.56 0.46 15.32
CA THR A 33 -3.83 1.57 15.95
C THR A 33 -2.52 1.07 16.58
N PRO A 34 -1.36 1.62 16.18
CA PRO A 34 -0.07 1.13 16.62
C PRO A 34 0.17 1.38 18.11
N LYS A 35 0.89 0.47 18.76
CA LYS A 35 1.38 0.61 20.13
C LYS A 35 2.90 0.73 20.12
N ARG A 36 3.43 1.54 21.03
CA ARG A 36 4.86 1.74 21.19
C ARG A 36 5.42 0.81 22.26
N THR A 37 6.47 0.07 21.91
CA THR A 37 7.29 -0.72 22.84
C THR A 37 8.74 -0.30 22.67
N GLY A 38 9.30 0.39 23.67
CA GLY A 38 10.63 1.00 23.56
C GLY A 38 10.70 2.01 22.41
N ALA A 39 11.60 1.79 21.46
CA ALA A 39 11.76 2.62 20.26
C ALA A 39 10.93 2.14 19.05
N GLN A 40 10.17 1.04 19.19
CA GLN A 40 9.44 0.44 18.08
C GLN A 40 7.93 0.72 18.16
N TRP A 41 7.32 0.99 17.01
CA TRP A 41 5.87 1.03 16.83
C TRP A 41 5.41 -0.24 16.10
N SER A 42 4.47 -0.94 16.73
CA SER A 42 3.86 -2.16 16.19
C SER A 42 2.36 -1.94 16.01
N GLY A 43 1.87 -2.22 14.81
CA GLY A 43 0.48 -2.00 14.41
C GLY A 43 0.11 -2.96 13.29
N VAL A 44 -0.90 -2.62 12.51
CA VAL A 44 -1.20 -3.34 11.26
C VAL A 44 -1.49 -2.32 10.18
N TRP A 45 -0.75 -2.39 9.07
CA TRP A 45 -1.00 -1.59 7.89
C TRP A 45 -1.15 -2.49 6.66
N THR A 46 -2.03 -2.09 5.76
CA THR A 46 -2.15 -2.66 4.41
C THR A 46 -1.89 -1.57 3.38
N VAL A 47 -1.49 -1.97 2.18
CA VAL A 47 -1.25 -1.05 1.06
C VAL A 47 -2.25 -1.35 -0.04
N HIS A 48 -2.91 -0.32 -0.57
CA HIS A 48 -3.76 -0.42 -1.74
C HIS A 48 -3.16 0.40 -2.89
N CYS A 49 -3.15 -0.15 -4.10
CA CYS A 49 -2.93 0.64 -5.31
C CYS A 49 -4.24 1.37 -5.65
N VAL A 50 -4.18 2.67 -5.90
CA VAL A 50 -5.34 3.49 -6.29
C VAL A 50 -5.06 4.16 -7.63
N SER A 51 -6.01 4.07 -8.56
CA SER A 51 -5.91 4.73 -9.87
C SER A 51 -5.91 6.25 -9.75
N PRO A 52 -5.38 6.98 -10.75
CA PRO A 52 -5.35 8.46 -10.72
C PRO A 52 -6.72 9.11 -10.56
N ASP A 53 -7.78 8.49 -11.08
CA ASP A 53 -9.17 8.92 -10.93
C ASP A 53 -9.83 8.47 -9.61
N GLY A 54 -9.15 7.64 -8.82
CA GLY A 54 -9.66 7.09 -7.56
C GLY A 54 -10.71 5.98 -7.70
N GLU A 55 -11.12 5.61 -8.91
CA GLU A 55 -12.22 4.65 -9.13
C GLU A 55 -11.80 3.20 -8.85
N THR A 56 -10.54 2.87 -9.16
CA THR A 56 -10.00 1.53 -8.97
C THR A 56 -9.13 1.47 -7.72
N ARG A 57 -9.41 0.49 -6.86
CA ARG A 57 -8.62 0.22 -5.66
C ARG A 57 -8.29 -1.27 -5.55
N ARG A 58 -6.99 -1.59 -5.59
CA ARG A 58 -6.49 -2.98 -5.54
C ARG A 58 -5.64 -3.21 -4.30
N LEU A 59 -5.96 -4.22 -3.51
CA LEU A 59 -5.23 -4.59 -2.30
C LEU A 59 -3.89 -5.28 -2.62
N LEU A 60 -2.80 -4.81 -2.03
CA LEU A 60 -1.52 -5.51 -2.11
C LEU A 60 -1.61 -6.86 -1.40
N VAL A 61 -1.23 -7.93 -2.12
CA VAL A 61 -1.24 -9.30 -1.61
C VAL A 61 0.17 -9.86 -1.44
N THR A 62 0.28 -10.93 -0.66
CA THR A 62 1.55 -11.63 -0.46
C THR A 62 1.92 -12.48 -1.68
N ALA A 63 3.21 -12.60 -1.99
CA ALA A 63 3.68 -13.47 -3.07
C ALA A 63 3.39 -14.97 -2.83
N ARG A 64 3.22 -15.39 -1.58
CA ARG A 64 2.91 -16.79 -1.22
C ARG A 64 1.44 -17.14 -1.42
N ASN A 65 0.57 -16.15 -1.32
CA ASN A 65 -0.87 -16.30 -1.50
C ASN A 65 -1.43 -14.99 -2.09
N ASN A 66 -1.71 -15.04 -3.40
CA ASN A 66 -2.20 -13.90 -4.19
C ASN A 66 -3.63 -13.45 -3.82
N MET A 67 -4.24 -14.03 -2.78
CA MET A 67 -5.52 -13.57 -2.21
C MET A 67 -5.39 -13.10 -0.75
N ALA A 68 -4.23 -13.27 -0.12
CA ALA A 68 -4.01 -12.82 1.26
C ALA A 68 -3.38 -11.43 1.29
N ALA A 69 -4.02 -10.50 2.03
CA ALA A 69 -3.51 -9.16 2.25
C ALA A 69 -2.05 -9.20 2.75
N ARG A 70 -1.18 -8.38 2.16
CA ARG A 70 0.14 -8.15 2.74
C ARG A 70 0.01 -7.17 3.90
N GLU A 71 0.17 -7.68 5.10
CA GLU A 71 0.17 -6.89 6.31
C GLU A 71 1.58 -6.51 6.74
N PHE A 72 1.77 -5.23 7.08
CA PHE A 72 2.97 -4.74 7.72
C PHE A 72 2.69 -4.59 9.21
N LYS A 73 3.52 -5.20 10.05
CA LYS A 73 3.32 -5.19 11.51
C LYS A 73 4.15 -4.15 12.24
N THR A 74 5.09 -3.50 11.55
CA THR A 74 5.99 -2.49 12.11
C THR A 74 6.16 -1.33 11.14
N ILE A 75 6.41 -0.14 11.68
CA ILE A 75 6.73 1.04 10.85
C ILE A 75 7.99 0.79 10.01
N ASN A 76 9.00 0.13 10.56
CA ASN A 76 10.25 -0.15 9.84
C ASN A 76 10.00 -1.04 8.61
N GLY A 77 9.19 -2.09 8.76
CA GLY A 77 8.84 -2.97 7.63
C GLY A 77 8.05 -2.24 6.55
N LEU A 78 7.09 -1.39 6.94
CA LEU A 78 6.29 -0.60 6.01
C LEU A 78 7.12 0.46 5.28
N SER A 79 7.92 1.23 6.02
CA SER A 79 8.78 2.28 5.44
C SER A 79 9.85 1.70 4.51
N SER A 80 10.49 0.58 4.89
CA SER A 80 11.45 -0.10 4.01
C SER A 80 10.80 -0.55 2.70
N PHE A 81 9.57 -1.05 2.77
CA PHE A 81 8.81 -1.43 1.59
C PHE A 81 8.49 -0.24 0.67
N LEU A 82 7.95 0.85 1.22
CA LEU A 82 7.61 2.06 0.45
C LEU A 82 8.85 2.71 -0.17
N ALA A 83 9.96 2.78 0.58
CA ALA A 83 11.24 3.24 0.06
C ALA A 83 11.73 2.36 -1.09
N GLY A 84 11.57 1.04 -0.99
CA GLY A 84 11.85 0.08 -2.05
C GLY A 84 10.97 0.22 -3.30
N LEU A 85 9.83 0.91 -3.21
CA LEU A 85 9.01 1.29 -4.36
C LEU A 85 9.48 2.59 -5.03
N GLY A 86 10.39 3.35 -4.40
CA GLY A 86 10.87 4.65 -4.90
C GLY A 86 10.13 5.85 -4.31
N VAL A 87 9.30 5.66 -3.27
CA VAL A 87 8.65 6.78 -2.56
C VAL A 87 9.69 7.54 -1.74
N SER A 88 9.80 8.85 -1.97
CA SER A 88 10.79 9.73 -1.33
C SER A 88 10.35 10.25 0.05
N ILE A 89 9.05 10.54 0.21
CA ILE A 89 8.45 11.03 1.45
C ILE A 89 7.43 10.01 1.93
N ILE A 90 7.67 9.44 3.11
CA ILE A 90 6.81 8.40 3.68
C ILE A 90 6.01 8.97 4.86
N SER A 91 4.68 8.96 4.71
CA SER A 91 3.72 9.32 5.76
C SER A 91 3.06 8.07 6.31
N ILE A 92 3.13 7.87 7.63
CA ILE A 92 2.58 6.67 8.28
C ILE A 92 1.32 7.05 9.06
N PRO A 93 0.14 6.51 8.72
CA PRO A 93 -1.07 6.76 9.49
C PRO A 93 -1.00 6.04 10.85
N MET A 94 -1.17 6.81 11.93
CA MET A 94 -0.98 6.35 13.31
C MET A 94 -2.28 5.98 14.05
N PHE A 95 -3.43 6.02 13.38
CA PHE A 95 -4.73 5.65 13.96
C PHE A 95 -5.51 4.77 13.00
N GLU A 96 -6.19 3.77 13.53
CA GLU A 96 -7.06 2.89 12.75
C GLU A 96 -8.04 3.69 11.87
N GLY A 97 -8.20 3.25 10.62
CA GLY A 97 -9.02 3.90 9.62
C GLY A 97 -8.37 5.09 8.91
N LYS A 98 -7.25 5.64 9.43
CA LYS A 98 -6.51 6.70 8.73
C LYS A 98 -5.73 6.14 7.54
N VAL A 99 -5.60 6.98 6.52
CA VAL A 99 -4.96 6.67 5.24
C VAL A 99 -3.90 7.72 4.95
N ALA A 100 -2.77 7.29 4.39
CA ALA A 100 -1.78 8.18 3.78
C ALA A 100 -1.50 7.71 2.35
N SER A 101 -1.58 8.62 1.39
CA SER A 101 -1.36 8.34 -0.02
C SER A 101 0.06 8.71 -0.44
N HIS A 102 0.66 7.90 -1.30
CA HIS A 102 2.03 8.08 -1.78
C HIS A 102 2.08 7.92 -3.29
N THR A 103 2.69 8.87 -3.98
CA THR A 103 3.01 8.79 -5.40
C THR A 103 4.52 8.76 -5.57
N LEU A 104 4.98 8.35 -6.76
CA LEU A 104 6.37 8.63 -7.14
C LEU A 104 6.50 10.12 -7.45
N ASP A 105 7.65 10.69 -7.14
CA ASP A 105 7.98 12.03 -7.60
C ASP A 105 8.16 11.99 -9.13
N ASP A 106 7.70 13.02 -9.83
CA ASP A 106 8.05 13.17 -11.25
C ASP A 106 9.59 13.25 -11.32
N ALA A 107 10.21 12.32 -12.07
CA ALA A 107 11.64 12.33 -12.29
C ALA A 107 12.03 13.71 -12.84
N SER A 108 12.82 14.45 -12.08
CA SER A 108 13.33 15.78 -12.44
C SER A 108 14.27 15.70 -13.63
#